data_AF-A0A9X9A625-F1
#
_entry.id   AF-A0A9X9A625-F1
#
_cell.length_a   1.000
_cell.length_b   1.000
_cell.length_c   1.000
_cell.angle_alpha   90.00
_cell.angle_beta   90.00
_cell.angle_gamma   90.00
#
_symmetry.space_group_name_H-M   'P 1'
#
loop_
_entity.id
_entity.type
_entity.pdbx_description
1 polymer ?
#
loop_
_entity_poly.entity_id
_entity_poly.type
_entity_poly.pdbx_seq_one_letter_code
_entity_poly.pdbx_strand_id
1 'polypeptide(L)'
;GKVYLQGQDLHTIPTKEIAKQLALLPQTPIAPGELKVEELISYGRYPHRNNVNKLTTKDKEMIDWALDITKTSEFRTRQIANLSGGQRQKVWLAMALAQETEVLLLDEPTTYLDMSHQLDVLQIVEKLNKEHNCTVVMVLHDINHAARFSDEIIAMKEGEIVTTGSPEEIITNEVLKEVFHIDARVMIDPYNGAPVCFGYDSVVSQEEKIEIYVTS
;
A
#
# COMPACT_ATOMS: atom_id res chain seq x y z
N GLY A 1 -13.25 -21.63 1.76
CA GLY A 1 -12.77 -21.16 3.08
C GLY A 1 -13.81 -20.26 3.72
N LYS A 2 -13.60 -19.82 4.96
CA LYS A 2 -14.36 -18.73 5.59
C LYS A 2 -13.41 -17.57 5.84
N VAL A 3 -13.89 -16.35 5.69
CA VAL A 3 -13.12 -15.13 5.95
C VAL A 3 -13.81 -14.38 7.07
N TYR A 4 -13.04 -13.94 8.06
CA TYR A 4 -13.56 -13.27 9.24
C TYR A 4 -13.03 -11.85 9.32
N LEU A 5 -13.89 -10.91 9.71
CA LEU A 5 -13.53 -9.53 10.04
C LEU A 5 -13.97 -9.28 11.49
N GLN A 6 -13.03 -8.93 12.36
CA GLN A 6 -13.27 -8.74 13.80
C GLN A 6 -14.04 -9.93 14.44
N GLY A 7 -13.69 -11.15 14.05
CA GLY A 7 -14.29 -12.40 14.55
C GLY A 7 -15.66 -12.76 13.96
N GLN A 8 -16.21 -11.96 13.04
CA GLN A 8 -17.49 -12.22 12.38
C GLN A 8 -17.27 -12.70 10.94
N ASP A 9 -18.03 -13.70 10.50
CA ASP A 9 -17.96 -14.20 9.13
C ASP A 9 -18.37 -13.09 8.15
N LEU A 10 -17.46 -12.70 7.25
CA LEU A 10 -17.63 -11.57 6.33
C LEU A 10 -18.90 -11.71 5.48
N HIS A 11 -19.31 -12.94 5.14
CA HIS A 11 -20.53 -13.19 4.36
C HIS A 11 -21.82 -12.84 5.10
N THR A 12 -21.75 -12.69 6.42
CA THR A 12 -22.91 -12.37 7.28
C THR A 12 -23.04 -10.89 7.60
N ILE A 13 -21.99 -10.09 7.32
CA ILE A 13 -21.95 -8.66 7.65
C ILE A 13 -22.48 -7.86 6.44
N PRO A 14 -23.43 -6.92 6.64
CA PRO A 14 -23.86 -6.04 5.56
C PRO A 14 -22.69 -5.22 5.00
N THR A 15 -22.63 -5.04 3.68
CA THR A 15 -21.53 -4.33 2.99
C THR A 15 -21.27 -2.93 3.55
N LYS A 16 -22.32 -2.21 3.97
CA LYS A 16 -22.17 -0.89 4.60
C LYS A 16 -21.40 -0.95 5.93
N GLU A 17 -21.60 -2.00 6.72
CA GLU A 17 -20.89 -2.19 8.00
C GLU A 17 -19.46 -2.67 7.78
N ILE A 18 -19.22 -3.49 6.73
CA ILE A 18 -17.86 -3.82 6.28
C ILE A 18 -17.11 -2.54 5.90
N ALA A 19 -17.73 -1.67 5.10
CA ALA A 19 -17.14 -0.41 4.67
C ALA A 19 -16.92 0.61 5.79
N LYS A 20 -17.41 0.39 7.01
CA LYS A 20 -17.03 1.22 8.18
C LYS A 20 -15.80 0.68 8.91
N GLN A 21 -15.45 -0.57 8.67
CA GLN A 21 -14.35 -1.26 9.35
C GLN A 21 -13.12 -1.43 8.45
N LEU A 22 -13.33 -1.49 7.13
CA LEU A 22 -12.31 -1.80 6.14
C LEU A 22 -12.42 -0.89 4.91
N ALA A 23 -11.29 -0.27 4.53
CA ALA A 23 -11.13 0.49 3.29
C ALA A 23 -10.19 -0.25 2.34
N LEU A 24 -10.43 -0.12 1.03
CA LEU A 24 -9.60 -0.70 -0.02
C LEU A 24 -9.20 0.38 -1.01
N LEU A 25 -7.90 0.53 -1.24
CA LEU A 25 -7.35 1.28 -2.36
C LEU A 25 -6.79 0.29 -3.40
N PRO A 26 -7.48 0.10 -4.53
CA PRO A 26 -6.98 -0.74 -5.61
C PRO A 26 -5.79 -0.08 -6.33
N GLN A 27 -5.00 -0.86 -7.08
CA GLN A 27 -3.86 -0.38 -7.86
C GLN A 27 -4.22 0.72 -8.87
N THR A 28 -5.37 0.57 -9.55
CA THR A 28 -5.84 1.54 -10.55
C THR A 28 -7.26 2.02 -10.24
N PRO A 29 -7.43 2.98 -9.31
CA PRO A 29 -8.73 3.53 -8.97
C PRO A 29 -9.22 4.48 -10.08
N ILE A 30 -10.53 4.46 -10.34
CA ILE A 30 -11.17 5.23 -11.41
C ILE A 30 -12.16 6.22 -10.80
N ALA A 31 -12.06 7.49 -11.20
CA ALA A 31 -13.05 8.53 -10.93
C ALA A 31 -13.18 9.46 -12.15
N PRO A 32 -14.33 10.12 -12.34
CA PRO A 32 -14.45 11.21 -13.31
C PRO A 32 -13.40 12.29 -13.05
N GLY A 33 -12.67 12.69 -14.09
CA GLY A 33 -11.53 13.60 -13.97
C GLY A 33 -11.93 15.03 -13.56
N GLU A 34 -13.19 15.40 -13.80
CA GLU A 34 -13.76 16.71 -13.53
C GLU A 34 -14.07 16.94 -12.05
N LEU A 35 -14.12 15.86 -11.25
CA LEU A 35 -14.34 15.95 -9.82
C LEU A 35 -13.19 16.72 -9.16
N LYS A 36 -13.54 17.55 -8.18
CA LYS A 36 -12.56 18.18 -7.31
C LYS A 36 -11.99 17.16 -6.32
N VAL A 37 -10.78 17.42 -5.86
CA VAL A 37 -10.12 16.64 -4.81
C VAL A 37 -11.01 16.49 -3.57
N GLU A 38 -11.60 17.58 -3.08
CA GLU A 38 -12.50 17.52 -1.91
C GLU A 38 -13.74 16.66 -2.14
N GLU A 39 -14.28 16.67 -3.36
CA GLU A 39 -15.46 15.90 -3.73
C GLU A 39 -15.14 14.41 -3.73
N LEU A 40 -14.00 14.02 -4.30
CA LEU A 40 -13.52 12.65 -4.27
C LEU A 40 -13.30 12.17 -2.83
N ILE A 41 -12.59 12.95 -2.00
CA ILE A 41 -12.33 12.57 -0.61
C ILE A 41 -13.63 12.44 0.18
N SER A 42 -14.63 13.27 -0.12
CA SER A 42 -15.95 13.17 0.51
C SER A 42 -16.67 11.84 0.25
N TYR A 43 -16.32 11.12 -0.83
CA TYR A 43 -16.90 9.80 -1.13
C TYR A 43 -16.44 8.74 -0.14
N GLY A 44 -15.26 8.90 0.46
CA GLY A 44 -14.81 8.06 1.59
C GLY A 44 -15.79 8.11 2.76
N ARG A 45 -16.56 9.19 2.93
CA ARG A 45 -17.56 9.32 4.01
C ARG A 45 -18.87 8.61 3.73
N TYR A 46 -19.13 8.08 2.54
CA TYR A 46 -20.41 7.45 2.22
C TYR A 46 -20.87 6.35 3.19
N PRO A 47 -20.01 5.46 3.72
CA PRO A 47 -20.43 4.45 4.70
C PRO A 47 -20.99 5.04 6.00
N HIS A 48 -20.53 6.23 6.38
CA HIS A 48 -20.92 6.93 7.62
C HIS A 48 -22.14 7.85 7.44
N ARG A 49 -22.54 8.11 6.19
CA ARG A 49 -23.61 9.06 5.91
C ARG A 49 -24.99 8.39 5.98
N ASN A 50 -25.90 9.08 6.68
CA ASN A 50 -27.33 8.78 6.67
C ASN A 50 -28.07 9.61 5.61
N ASN A 51 -27.55 10.80 5.27
CA ASN A 51 -28.08 11.64 4.20
C ASN A 51 -26.95 11.98 3.21
N VAL A 52 -27.09 11.46 1.99
CA VAL A 52 -26.08 11.59 0.91
C VAL A 52 -25.96 13.03 0.40
N ASN A 53 -26.91 13.91 0.73
CA ASN A 53 -26.93 15.30 0.23
C ASN A 53 -26.30 16.31 1.20
N LYS A 54 -25.99 15.93 2.45
CA LYS A 54 -25.37 16.85 3.42
C LYS A 54 -24.18 16.22 4.14
N LEU A 55 -23.06 16.93 4.21
CA LEU A 55 -21.91 16.56 5.03
C LEU A 55 -22.14 17.00 6.47
N THR A 56 -21.87 16.11 7.41
CA THR A 56 -21.85 16.42 8.84
C THR A 56 -20.57 17.17 9.22
N THR A 57 -20.50 17.71 10.45
CA THR A 57 -19.25 18.30 10.97
C THR A 57 -18.11 17.28 10.98
N LYS A 58 -18.39 16.06 11.46
CA LYS A 58 -17.42 14.96 11.46
C LYS A 58 -16.93 14.61 10.06
N ASP A 59 -17.81 14.61 9.06
CA ASP A 59 -17.39 14.34 7.68
C ASP A 59 -16.40 15.38 7.17
N LYS A 60 -16.61 16.66 7.49
CA LYS A 60 -15.68 17.74 7.12
C LYS A 60 -14.36 17.61 7.84
N GLU A 61 -14.38 17.33 9.15
CA GLU A 61 -13.16 17.10 9.95
C GLU A 61 -12.33 15.95 9.38
N MET A 62 -12.96 14.85 8.98
CA MET A 62 -12.26 13.71 8.38
C MET A 62 -11.70 14.02 6.98
N ILE A 63 -12.42 14.81 6.17
CA ILE A 63 -11.91 15.30 4.88
C ILE A 63 -10.68 16.20 5.09
N ASP A 64 -10.76 17.11 6.05
CA ASP A 64 -9.68 18.05 6.37
C ASP A 64 -8.45 17.30 6.89
N TRP A 65 -8.63 16.36 7.82
CA TRP A 65 -7.57 15.49 8.31
C TRP A 65 -6.92 14.67 7.20
N ALA A 66 -7.72 14.07 6.30
CA ALA A 66 -7.21 13.26 5.20
C ALA A 66 -6.40 14.09 4.18
N LEU A 67 -6.80 15.33 3.94
CA LEU A 67 -6.06 16.28 3.10
C LEU A 67 -4.71 16.65 3.75
N ASP A 68 -4.70 16.89 5.05
CA ASP A 68 -3.51 17.30 5.78
C ASP A 68 -2.49 16.17 5.90
N ILE A 69 -2.93 14.96 6.27
CA ILE A 69 -2.02 13.82 6.46
C ILE A 69 -1.36 13.38 5.15
N THR A 70 -2.07 13.50 4.03
CA THR A 70 -1.55 13.17 2.70
C THR A 70 -0.84 14.34 2.02
N LYS A 71 -0.76 15.50 2.68
CA LYS A 71 -0.16 16.74 2.16
C LYS A 71 -0.79 17.15 0.82
N THR A 72 -2.12 17.13 0.74
CA THR A 72 -2.89 17.46 -0.47
C THR A 72 -3.85 18.64 -0.29
N SER A 73 -3.81 19.33 0.85
CA SER A 73 -4.68 20.47 1.18
C SER A 73 -4.64 21.61 0.14
N GLU A 74 -3.48 21.85 -0.49
CA GLU A 74 -3.34 22.85 -1.57
C GLU A 74 -4.08 22.49 -2.87
N PHE A 75 -4.43 21.21 -3.06
CA PHE A 75 -5.13 20.71 -4.23
C PHE A 75 -6.64 20.59 -4.01
N ARG A 76 -7.15 20.91 -2.81
CA ARG A 76 -8.55 20.71 -2.40
C ARG A 76 -9.59 21.05 -3.46
N THR A 77 -9.43 22.21 -4.12
CA THR A 77 -10.40 22.73 -5.10
C THR A 77 -10.02 22.44 -6.56
N ARG A 78 -8.88 21.77 -6.79
CA ARG A 78 -8.43 21.38 -8.14
C ARG A 78 -9.16 20.13 -8.60
N GLN A 79 -9.30 20.00 -9.91
CA GLN A 79 -9.83 18.79 -10.54
C GLN A 79 -8.77 17.68 -10.54
N ILE A 80 -9.20 16.43 -10.38
CA ILE A 80 -8.32 15.25 -10.36
C ILE A 80 -7.51 15.13 -11.66
N ALA A 81 -8.12 15.45 -12.80
CA ALA A 81 -7.46 15.41 -14.11
C ALA A 81 -6.23 16.34 -14.22
N ASN A 82 -6.12 17.35 -13.35
CA ASN A 82 -5.03 18.33 -13.36
C ASN A 82 -3.90 17.97 -12.40
N LEU A 83 -3.93 16.80 -11.78
CA LEU A 83 -2.91 16.33 -10.84
C LEU A 83 -1.86 15.46 -11.53
N SER A 84 -0.62 15.49 -11.04
CA SER A 84 0.38 14.49 -11.40
C SER A 84 -0.03 13.11 -10.89
N GLY A 85 0.62 12.05 -11.40
CA GLY A 85 0.36 10.68 -10.94
C GLY A 85 0.52 10.51 -9.42
N GLY A 86 1.61 11.03 -8.85
CA GLY A 86 1.86 10.97 -7.40
C GLY A 86 0.88 11.80 -6.58
N GLN A 87 0.49 13.00 -7.05
CA GLN A 87 -0.54 13.80 -6.40
C GLN A 87 -1.90 13.08 -6.41
N ARG A 88 -2.27 12.50 -7.55
CA ARG A 88 -3.50 11.71 -7.69
C ARG A 88 -3.50 10.51 -6.75
N GLN A 89 -2.38 9.80 -6.62
CA GLN A 89 -2.26 8.68 -5.69
C GLN A 89 -2.45 9.12 -4.24
N LYS A 90 -1.83 10.23 -3.82
CA LYS A 90 -2.02 10.78 -2.47
C LYS A 90 -3.47 11.19 -2.21
N VAL A 91 -4.17 11.73 -3.21
CA VAL A 91 -5.60 12.06 -3.11
C VAL A 91 -6.47 10.80 -2.98
N TRP A 92 -6.14 9.73 -3.72
CA TRP A 92 -6.84 8.45 -3.57
C TRP A 92 -6.62 7.82 -2.20
N LEU A 93 -5.39 7.89 -1.69
CA LEU A 93 -5.10 7.52 -0.31
C LEU A 93 -5.93 8.36 0.65
N ALA A 94 -5.97 9.70 0.48
CA ALA A 94 -6.80 10.57 1.30
C ALA A 94 -8.28 10.18 1.31
N MET A 95 -8.83 9.77 0.16
CA MET A 95 -10.21 9.27 0.08
C MET A 95 -10.40 8.01 0.92
N ALA A 96 -9.50 7.03 0.82
CA ALA A 96 -9.55 5.82 1.64
C ALA A 96 -9.41 6.13 3.13
N LEU A 97 -8.54 7.07 3.50
CA LEU A 97 -8.34 7.49 4.89
C LEU A 97 -9.55 8.23 5.45
N ALA A 98 -10.18 9.07 4.65
CA ALA A 98 -11.40 9.76 5.05
C ALA A 98 -12.50 8.77 5.42
N GLN A 99 -12.46 7.52 4.95
CA GLN A 99 -13.39 6.46 5.36
C GLN A 99 -13.29 6.09 6.84
N GLU A 100 -12.20 6.45 7.55
CA GLU A 100 -12.06 6.26 9.01
C GLU A 100 -12.26 4.79 9.42
N THR A 101 -11.47 3.91 8.83
CA THR A 101 -11.54 2.45 9.05
C THR A 101 -10.38 1.96 9.90
N GLU A 102 -10.62 0.88 10.64
CA GLU A 102 -9.58 0.22 11.45
C GLU A 102 -8.57 -0.54 10.57
N VAL A 103 -9.03 -1.02 9.41
CA VAL A 103 -8.21 -1.75 8.44
C VAL A 103 -8.16 -1.00 7.12
N LEU A 104 -6.96 -0.90 6.54
CA LEU A 104 -6.71 -0.33 5.22
C LEU A 104 -5.99 -1.38 4.36
N LEU A 105 -6.61 -1.75 3.24
CA LEU A 105 -6.03 -2.62 2.23
C LEU A 105 -5.49 -1.76 1.09
N LEU A 106 -4.22 -1.95 0.73
CA LEU A 106 -3.56 -1.23 -0.35
C LEU A 106 -3.03 -2.22 -1.39
N ASP A 107 -3.57 -2.18 -2.59
CA ASP A 107 -3.11 -3.00 -3.70
C ASP A 107 -2.09 -2.21 -4.52
N GLU A 108 -0.81 -2.55 -4.36
CA GLU A 108 0.32 -1.90 -5.05
C GLU A 108 0.26 -0.35 -5.06
N PRO A 109 0.25 0.31 -3.89
CA PRO A 109 0.01 1.74 -3.80
C PRO A 109 1.13 2.62 -4.38
N THR A 110 2.26 2.02 -4.77
CA THR A 110 3.47 2.69 -5.26
C THR A 110 3.71 2.50 -6.76
N THR A 111 2.82 1.78 -7.46
CA THR A 111 3.01 1.49 -8.89
C THR A 111 2.86 2.75 -9.75
N TYR A 112 3.69 2.85 -10.80
CA TYR A 112 3.79 4.02 -11.70
C TYR A 112 4.26 5.34 -11.06
N LEU A 113 4.79 5.30 -9.84
CA LEU A 113 5.39 6.45 -9.18
C LEU A 113 6.91 6.45 -9.30
N ASP A 114 7.52 7.64 -9.33
CA ASP A 114 8.96 7.77 -9.14
C ASP A 114 9.35 7.52 -7.66
N MET A 115 10.65 7.30 -7.42
CA MET A 115 11.18 6.95 -6.10
C MET A 115 10.79 7.94 -4.99
N SER A 116 10.71 9.24 -5.31
CA SER A 116 10.34 10.25 -4.31
C SER A 116 8.86 10.12 -3.91
N HIS A 117 7.98 9.96 -4.88
CA HIS A 117 6.55 9.82 -4.62
C HIS A 117 6.21 8.46 -3.99
N GLN A 118 6.92 7.38 -4.34
CA GLN A 118 6.80 6.08 -3.67
C GLN A 118 7.09 6.20 -2.18
N LEU A 119 8.23 6.84 -1.85
CA LEU A 119 8.63 7.05 -0.46
C LEU A 119 7.62 7.91 0.31
N ASP A 120 7.11 8.99 -0.30
CA ASP A 120 6.06 9.83 0.31
C ASP A 120 4.83 9.01 0.70
N VAL A 121 4.36 8.13 -0.20
CA VAL A 121 3.18 7.27 0.05
C VAL A 121 3.46 6.30 1.19
N LEU A 122 4.59 5.59 1.16
CA LEU A 122 4.95 4.63 2.20
C LEU A 122 5.15 5.28 3.57
N GLN A 123 5.70 6.50 3.62
CA GLN A 123 5.81 7.27 4.86
C GLN A 123 4.45 7.70 5.42
N ILE A 124 3.48 8.04 4.56
CA ILE A 124 2.10 8.32 5.00
C ILE A 124 1.50 7.05 5.63
N VAL A 125 1.69 5.90 4.99
CA VAL A 125 1.20 4.60 5.47
C VAL A 125 1.83 4.21 6.80
N GLU A 126 3.15 4.34 6.93
CA GLU A 126 3.88 4.09 8.18
C GLU A 126 3.36 5.00 9.32
N LYS A 127 3.16 6.29 9.02
CA LYS A 127 2.63 7.26 9.98
C LYS A 127 1.22 6.88 10.44
N LEU A 128 0.36 6.43 9.53
CA LEU A 128 -1.00 5.97 9.85
C LEU A 128 -1.00 4.78 10.79
N ASN A 129 -0.13 3.80 10.54
CA ASN A 129 -0.03 2.64 11.41
C ASN A 129 0.45 3.05 12.81
N LYS A 130 1.56 3.80 12.89
CA LYS A 130 2.22 4.16 14.16
C LYS A 130 1.47 5.19 15.01
N GLU A 131 0.85 6.19 14.39
CA GLU A 131 0.20 7.30 15.11
C GLU A 131 -1.32 7.11 15.25
N HIS A 132 -1.95 6.35 14.35
CA HIS A 132 -3.42 6.24 14.29
C HIS A 132 -3.94 4.81 14.54
N ASN A 133 -3.07 3.86 14.90
CA ASN A 133 -3.41 2.45 15.15
C ASN A 133 -4.23 1.80 14.02
N CYS A 134 -3.99 2.24 12.78
CA CYS A 134 -4.63 1.66 11.60
C CYS A 134 -3.85 0.41 11.18
N THR A 135 -4.53 -0.73 11.06
CA THR A 135 -3.95 -1.95 10.50
C THR A 135 -3.85 -1.79 8.99
N VAL A 136 -2.65 -1.85 8.43
CA VAL A 136 -2.45 -1.74 6.99
C VAL A 136 -1.98 -3.08 6.44
N VAL A 137 -2.68 -3.57 5.43
CA VAL A 137 -2.24 -4.72 4.64
C VAL A 137 -1.99 -4.21 3.24
N MET A 138 -0.75 -4.34 2.76
CA MET A 138 -0.37 -3.83 1.46
C MET A 138 0.38 -4.87 0.62
N VAL A 139 0.13 -4.86 -0.68
CA VAL A 139 0.88 -5.65 -1.66
C VAL A 139 2.00 -4.79 -2.21
N LEU A 140 3.24 -5.25 -2.11
CA LEU A 140 4.44 -4.57 -2.62
C LEU A 140 5.26 -5.54 -3.48
N HIS A 141 5.78 -5.04 -4.59
CA HIS A 141 6.70 -5.80 -5.46
C HIS A 141 8.18 -5.54 -5.17
N ASP A 142 8.48 -4.42 -4.52
CA ASP A 142 9.84 -4.07 -4.15
C ASP A 142 10.18 -4.66 -2.78
N ILE A 143 11.13 -5.59 -2.76
CA ILE A 143 11.59 -6.31 -1.58
C ILE A 143 12.12 -5.34 -0.51
N ASN A 144 12.83 -4.29 -0.92
CA ASN A 144 13.41 -3.33 0.02
C ASN A 144 12.35 -2.40 0.61
N HIS A 145 11.29 -2.07 -0.15
CA HIS A 145 10.14 -1.37 0.41
C HIS A 145 9.39 -2.24 1.41
N ALA A 146 9.15 -3.52 1.08
CA ALA A 146 8.51 -4.46 2.01
C ALA A 146 9.32 -4.59 3.30
N ALA A 147 10.65 -4.74 3.18
CA ALA A 147 11.56 -4.85 4.31
C ALA A 147 11.54 -3.64 5.25
N ARG A 148 11.45 -2.43 4.66
CA ARG A 148 11.57 -1.17 5.40
C ARG A 148 10.27 -0.71 6.04
N PHE A 149 9.13 -0.97 5.41
CA PHE A 149 7.83 -0.37 5.79
C PHE A 149 6.81 -1.37 6.34
N SER A 150 7.19 -2.62 6.56
CA SER A 150 6.31 -3.66 7.10
C SER A 150 6.80 -4.15 8.44
N ASP A 151 5.88 -4.34 9.39
CA ASP A 151 6.18 -5.02 10.66
C ASP A 151 6.23 -6.54 10.48
N GLU A 152 5.42 -7.07 9.55
CA GLU A 152 5.33 -8.49 9.20
C GLU A 152 5.18 -8.63 7.67
N ILE A 153 5.79 -9.67 7.11
CA ILE A 153 5.76 -9.98 5.68
C ILE A 153 5.20 -11.39 5.49
N ILE A 154 4.29 -11.53 4.53
CA ILE A 154 3.74 -12.82 4.08
C ILE A 154 4.34 -13.11 2.71
N ALA A 155 5.21 -14.12 2.63
CA ALA A 155 5.78 -14.56 1.37
C ALA A 155 4.88 -15.63 0.73
N MET A 156 4.47 -15.39 -0.51
CA MET A 156 3.55 -16.26 -1.24
C MET A 156 4.15 -16.71 -2.57
N LYS A 157 3.84 -17.94 -2.97
CA LYS A 157 4.22 -18.53 -4.26
C LYS A 157 3.08 -19.39 -4.78
N GLU A 158 2.70 -19.18 -6.05
CA GLU A 158 1.64 -19.95 -6.72
C GLU A 158 0.30 -20.00 -5.96
N GLY A 159 -0.01 -18.94 -5.19
CA GLY A 159 -1.25 -18.84 -4.41
C GLY A 159 -1.17 -19.49 -3.03
N GLU A 160 -0.04 -20.08 -2.65
CA GLU A 160 0.21 -20.65 -1.33
C GLU A 160 1.14 -19.75 -0.50
N ILE A 161 0.96 -19.76 0.81
CA ILE A 161 1.87 -19.09 1.75
C ILE A 161 3.08 -19.99 1.95
N VAL A 162 4.27 -19.49 1.60
CA VAL A 162 5.53 -20.19 1.82
C VAL A 162 5.97 -19.99 3.26
N THR A 163 5.98 -18.74 3.72
CA THR A 163 6.38 -18.38 5.09
C THR A 163 5.85 -17.00 5.47
N THR A 164 5.79 -16.72 6.78
CA THR A 164 5.36 -15.45 7.37
C THR A 164 6.27 -15.08 8.54
N GLY A 165 6.60 -13.81 8.69
CA GLY A 165 7.47 -13.37 9.79
C GLY A 165 7.89 -11.91 9.66
N SER A 166 8.79 -11.50 10.53
CA SER A 166 9.41 -10.17 10.47
C SER A 166 10.24 -9.99 9.19
N PRO A 167 10.53 -8.74 8.78
CA PRO A 167 11.44 -8.48 7.66
C PRO A 167 12.77 -9.25 7.73
N GLU A 168 13.38 -9.36 8.92
CA GLU A 168 14.66 -10.06 9.10
C GLU A 168 14.55 -11.58 8.85
N GLU A 169 13.42 -12.19 9.18
CA GLU A 169 13.16 -13.61 8.96
C GLU A 169 12.83 -13.92 7.49
N ILE A 170 12.16 -12.99 6.79
CA ILE A 170 11.68 -13.19 5.43
C ILE A 170 12.69 -12.75 4.36
N ILE A 171 13.42 -11.66 4.59
CA ILE A 171 14.38 -11.11 3.61
C ILE A 171 15.74 -11.77 3.81
N THR A 172 15.79 -13.07 3.50
CA THR A 172 17.00 -13.90 3.56
C THR A 172 17.31 -14.49 2.18
N ASN A 173 18.55 -14.93 1.95
CA ASN A 173 18.93 -15.55 0.68
C ASN A 173 18.06 -16.78 0.39
N GLU A 174 17.84 -17.61 1.41
CA GLU A 174 17.11 -18.86 1.35
C GLU A 174 15.66 -18.64 0.91
N VAL A 175 14.94 -17.73 1.58
CA VAL A 175 13.53 -17.44 1.27
C VAL A 175 13.39 -16.77 -0.10
N LEU A 176 14.25 -15.79 -0.42
CA LEU A 176 14.20 -15.11 -1.73
C LEU A 176 14.53 -16.07 -2.88
N LYS A 177 15.39 -17.05 -2.66
CA LYS A 177 15.69 -18.11 -3.64
C LYS A 177 14.49 -19.04 -3.86
N GLU A 178 13.77 -19.39 -2.80
CA GLU A 178 12.59 -20.25 -2.91
C GLU A 178 11.41 -19.53 -3.57
N VAL A 179 11.15 -18.28 -3.18
CA VAL A 179 9.97 -17.50 -3.59
C VAL A 179 10.17 -16.85 -4.96
N PHE A 180 11.33 -16.22 -5.19
CA PHE A 180 11.60 -15.42 -6.40
C PHE A 180 12.60 -16.07 -7.37
N HIS A 181 13.19 -17.23 -7.03
CA HIS A 181 14.22 -17.89 -7.85
C HIS A 181 15.47 -17.02 -8.09
N ILE A 182 15.86 -16.23 -7.08
CA ILE A 182 17.04 -15.37 -7.13
C ILE A 182 18.06 -15.74 -6.04
N ASP A 183 19.35 -15.66 -6.36
CA ASP A 183 20.44 -15.77 -5.39
C ASP A 183 20.74 -14.36 -4.85
N ALA A 184 20.09 -14.00 -3.74
CA ALA A 184 20.08 -12.64 -3.21
C ALA A 184 21.22 -12.34 -2.23
N ARG A 185 21.81 -11.17 -2.36
CA ARG A 185 22.78 -10.62 -1.41
C ARG A 185 22.08 -9.61 -0.51
N VAL A 186 22.02 -9.93 0.78
CA VAL A 186 21.33 -9.12 1.78
C VAL A 186 22.34 -8.56 2.78
N MET A 187 22.14 -7.30 3.18
CA MET A 187 22.84 -6.65 4.27
C MET A 187 21.84 -5.94 5.19
N ILE A 188 22.24 -5.57 6.40
CA ILE A 188 21.39 -4.76 7.29
C ILE A 188 21.70 -3.28 7.06
N ASP A 189 20.66 -2.47 6.86
CA ASP A 189 20.77 -1.01 6.79
C ASP A 189 21.16 -0.46 8.18
N PRO A 190 22.32 0.21 8.33
CA PRO A 190 22.78 0.71 9.61
C PRO A 190 21.92 1.85 10.17
N TYR A 191 21.06 2.49 9.36
CA TYR A 191 20.25 3.63 9.78
C TYR A 191 18.90 3.24 10.37
N ASN A 192 18.27 2.19 9.85
CA ASN A 192 16.93 1.77 10.27
C ASN A 192 16.84 0.30 10.69
N GLY A 193 17.90 -0.49 10.52
CA GLY A 193 17.94 -1.90 10.90
C GLY A 193 17.24 -2.85 9.93
N ALA A 194 16.61 -2.34 8.86
CA ALA A 194 15.92 -3.19 7.90
C ALA A 194 16.91 -3.98 7.03
N PRO A 195 16.60 -5.22 6.67
CA PRO A 195 17.37 -5.96 5.67
C PRO A 195 17.20 -5.34 4.28
N VAL A 196 18.30 -5.25 3.55
CA VAL A 196 18.37 -4.66 2.21
C VAL A 196 18.98 -5.67 1.26
N CYS A 197 18.21 -6.06 0.25
CA CYS A 197 18.69 -6.79 -0.91
C CYS A 197 19.34 -5.79 -1.87
N PHE A 198 20.68 -5.79 -1.92
CA PHE A 198 21.45 -4.85 -2.73
C PHE A 198 21.93 -5.42 -4.07
N GLY A 199 21.68 -6.70 -4.32
CA GLY A 199 21.96 -7.34 -5.59
C GLY A 199 21.57 -8.81 -5.59
N TYR A 200 21.34 -9.37 -6.77
CA TYR A 200 20.94 -10.76 -6.92
C TYR A 200 21.28 -11.27 -8.31
N ASP A 201 21.38 -12.60 -8.43
CA ASP A 201 21.57 -13.30 -9.70
C ASP A 201 20.39 -14.25 -9.94
N SER A 202 19.96 -14.40 -11.20
CA SER A 202 18.87 -15.33 -11.53
C SER A 202 19.37 -16.78 -11.40
N VAL A 203 18.60 -17.61 -10.72
CA VAL A 203 18.91 -19.04 -10.56
C VAL A 203 18.36 -19.87 -11.75
N VAL A 204 17.61 -19.23 -12.66
CA VAL A 204 16.87 -19.90 -13.75
C VAL A 204 17.74 -20.32 -14.95
N SER A 205 19.06 -20.09 -14.93
CA SER A 205 19.93 -20.44 -16.06
C SER A 205 21.37 -20.80 -15.66
N GLN A 206 21.54 -21.90 -14.92
CA GLN A 206 22.84 -22.59 -14.79
C GLN A 206 22.96 -23.85 -15.68
N GLU A 207 22.24 -23.92 -16.80
CA GLU A 207 22.44 -24.99 -17.82
C GLU A 207 23.15 -24.57 -19.12
N GLU A 208 23.45 -23.29 -19.36
CA GLU A 208 24.32 -22.90 -20.49
C GLU A 208 25.37 -21.87 -20.07
N LYS A 209 26.54 -22.36 -19.65
CA LYS A 209 27.79 -21.59 -19.71
C LYS A 209 28.09 -21.28 -21.19
N ILE A 210 27.79 -20.08 -21.64
CA ILE A 210 28.31 -19.56 -22.92
C ILE A 210 29.63 -18.83 -22.64
N GLU A 211 30.65 -19.22 -23.41
CA GLU A 211 32.03 -18.76 -23.34
C GLU A 211 32.17 -17.25 -23.53
N ILE A 212 33.00 -16.62 -22.70
CA ILE A 212 33.43 -15.23 -22.85
C ILE A 212 34.54 -15.19 -23.90
N TYR A 213 34.31 -14.54 -25.04
CA TYR A 213 35.38 -14.09 -25.93
C TYR A 213 35.62 -12.60 -25.69
N VAL A 214 36.78 -12.27 -25.15
CA VAL A 214 37.31 -10.91 -25.11
C VAL A 214 38.12 -10.69 -26.37
N THR A 215 37.86 -9.58 -27.08
CA THR A 215 38.83 -9.02 -28.03
C THR A 215 39.11 -7.57 -27.67
N SER A 216 40.37 -7.19 -27.84
CA SER A 216 41.04 -5.92 -27.49
C SER A 216 40.31 -4.64 -27.86
#